data_AF-A0A1B6CTW9-F1
#
_entry.id   AF-A0A1B6CTW9-F1
#
_cell.length_a   1.000
_cell.length_b   1.000
_cell.length_c   1.000
_cell.angle_alpha   90.00
_cell.angle_beta   90.00
_cell.angle_gamma   90.00
#
_symmetry.space_group_name_H-M   'P 1'
#
loop_
_entity.id
_entity.type
_entity.pdbx_description
1 polymer ?
#
loop_
_entity_poly.entity_id
_entity_poly.type
_entity_poly.pdbx_seq_one_letter_code
_entity_poly.pdbx_strand_id
1 'polypeptide(L)'
;MHHKDAWPFLRPVTRSEVPDYHNIIKRPMDFGTVKHKLNMLEYRNNSEVIADARLVFDNCFIYNQADTEIYQCGLRLQKAFEKLCKERSLSVSDDDIKYPESKRSRTVF
;
A
#
# COMPACT_ATOMS: atom_id res chain seq x y z
N MET A 1 9.77 13.51 1.96
CA MET A 1 9.35 13.33 3.36
C MET A 1 9.71 11.93 3.78
N HIS A 2 10.62 11.76 4.74
CA HIS A 2 10.94 10.48 5.35
C HIS A 2 10.18 10.37 6.67
N HIS A 3 9.22 9.45 6.75
CA HIS A 3 8.52 9.17 8.00
C HIS A 3 9.25 8.04 8.74
N LYS A 4 9.52 8.21 10.04
CA LYS A 4 10.30 7.24 10.83
C LYS A 4 9.68 5.83 10.85
N ASP A 5 8.35 5.75 10.74
CA ASP A 5 7.61 4.49 10.76
C ASP A 5 7.45 3.85 9.37
N ALA A 6 8.10 4.38 8.32
CA ALA A 6 7.94 3.87 6.96
C ALA A 6 8.75 2.60 6.65
N TRP A 7 9.77 2.29 7.47
CA TRP A 7 10.76 1.24 7.18
C TRP A 7 10.19 -0.15 6.82
N PRO A 8 9.05 -0.65 7.38
CA PRO A 8 8.51 -1.96 7.01
C PRO A 8 7.89 -1.97 5.60
N PHE A 9 7.55 -0.79 5.08
CA PHE A 9 6.66 -0.63 3.93
C PHE A 9 7.39 -0.14 2.67
N LEU A 10 8.72 -0.01 2.71
CA LEU A 10 9.50 0.59 1.62
C LEU A 10 9.79 -0.37 0.46
N ARG A 11 9.60 -1.68 0.66
CA ARG A 11 9.86 -2.71 -0.35
C ARG A 11 8.91 -3.91 -0.17
N PRO A 12 8.78 -4.78 -1.18
CA PRO A 12 7.94 -5.97 -1.07
C PRO A 12 8.37 -6.89 0.07
N VAL A 13 7.38 -7.48 0.76
CA VAL A 13 7.60 -8.57 1.71
C VAL A 13 7.93 -9.84 0.92
N THR A 14 9.06 -10.47 1.21
CA THR A 14 9.49 -11.69 0.52
C THR A 14 9.13 -12.95 1.30
N ARG A 15 8.91 -14.07 0.61
CA ARG A 15 8.67 -15.38 1.26
C ARG A 15 9.84 -15.85 2.12
N SER A 16 11.07 -15.43 1.84
CA SER A 16 12.23 -15.73 2.67
C SER A 16 12.20 -15.05 4.03
N GLU A 17 11.56 -13.89 4.12
CA GLU A 17 11.44 -13.13 5.37
C GLU A 17 10.20 -13.51 6.14
N VAL A 18 9.09 -13.72 5.41
CA VAL A 18 7.78 -14.03 5.97
C VAL A 18 7.13 -15.15 5.14
N PRO A 19 7.35 -16.42 5.50
CA PRO A 19 7.02 -17.58 4.66
C PRO A 19 5.54 -17.70 4.24
N ASP A 20 4.63 -17.34 5.12
CA ASP A 20 3.18 -17.48 4.96
C ASP A 20 2.48 -16.19 4.51
N TYR A 21 3.19 -15.07 4.39
CA TYR A 21 2.61 -13.77 4.02
C TYR A 21 1.75 -13.83 2.76
N HIS A 22 2.29 -14.42 1.69
CA HIS A 22 1.61 -14.53 0.38
C HIS A 22 0.50 -15.58 0.35
N ASN A 23 0.38 -16.39 1.41
CA ASN A 23 -0.75 -17.31 1.57
C ASN A 23 -1.95 -16.58 2.16
N ILE A 24 -1.71 -15.57 3.01
CA ILE A 24 -2.75 -14.75 3.65
C ILE A 24 -3.09 -13.53 2.78
N ILE A 25 -2.09 -12.73 2.41
CA ILE A 25 -2.24 -11.50 1.64
C ILE A 25 -2.27 -11.81 0.14
N LYS A 26 -3.44 -11.55 -0.47
CA LYS A 26 -3.69 -11.88 -1.88
C LYS A 26 -3.23 -10.81 -2.87
N ARG A 27 -3.09 -9.57 -2.39
CA ARG A 27 -2.66 -8.42 -3.21
C ARG A 27 -1.54 -7.66 -2.50
N PRO A 28 -0.31 -8.22 -2.46
CA PRO A 28 0.82 -7.52 -1.84
C PRO A 28 1.04 -6.14 -2.47
N MET A 29 1.38 -5.16 -1.65
CA MET A 29 1.73 -3.81 -2.09
C MET A 29 2.70 -3.18 -1.08
N ASP A 30 3.55 -2.28 -1.57
CA ASP A 30 4.55 -1.54 -0.79
C ASP A 30 4.82 -0.18 -1.45
N PHE A 31 5.38 0.78 -0.69
CA PHE A 31 5.63 2.12 -1.20
C PHE A 31 6.74 2.20 -2.25
N GLY A 32 7.64 1.21 -2.31
CA GLY A 32 8.60 1.09 -3.41
C GLY A 32 7.88 0.79 -4.73
N THR A 33 6.96 -0.16 -4.71
CA THR A 33 6.10 -0.50 -5.86
C THR A 33 5.17 0.66 -6.23
N VAL A 34 4.51 1.32 -5.26
CA VAL A 34 3.67 2.50 -5.54
C VAL A 34 4.49 3.61 -6.21
N LYS A 35 5.68 3.91 -5.70
CA LYS A 35 6.58 4.90 -6.29
C LYS A 35 6.99 4.50 -7.72
N HIS A 36 7.30 3.23 -7.95
CA HIS A 36 7.63 2.73 -9.28
C HIS A 36 6.46 2.94 -10.27
N LYS A 37 5.26 2.47 -9.92
CA LYS A 37 4.05 2.62 -10.75
C LYS A 37 3.73 4.08 -11.07
N LEU A 38 3.92 4.97 -10.10
CA LEU A 38 3.75 6.41 -10.30
C LEU A 38 4.75 6.98 -11.32
N ASN A 39 6.03 6.62 -11.19
CA ASN A 39 7.08 7.05 -12.13
C ASN A 39 6.88 6.48 -13.54
N MET A 40 6.29 5.29 -13.64
CA MET A 40 5.97 4.63 -14.91
C MET A 40 4.63 5.11 -15.52
N LEU A 41 3.96 6.10 -14.91
CA LEU A 41 2.66 6.61 -15.33
C LEU A 41 1.59 5.52 -15.47
N GLU A 42 1.65 4.49 -14.61
CA GLU A 42 0.69 3.38 -14.63
C GLU A 42 -0.66 3.72 -13.98
N TYR A 43 -0.69 4.81 -13.21
CA TYR A 43 -1.89 5.33 -12.56
C TYR A 43 -2.57 6.37 -13.46
N ARG A 44 -3.88 6.23 -13.62
CA ARG A 44 -4.68 7.15 -14.44
C ARG A 44 -5.09 8.41 -13.71
N ASN A 45 -5.19 8.33 -12.39
CA ASN A 45 -5.64 9.42 -11.53
C ASN A 45 -5.12 9.23 -10.11
N ASN A 46 -5.30 10.26 -9.28
CA ASN A 46 -4.86 10.26 -7.88
C ASN A 46 -5.54 9.15 -7.06
N SER A 47 -6.78 8.79 -7.39
CA SER A 47 -7.55 7.76 -6.69
C SER A 47 -6.86 6.40 -6.74
N GLU A 48 -6.29 6.02 -7.89
CA GLU A 48 -5.58 4.75 -8.03
C GLU A 48 -4.29 4.70 -7.19
N VAL A 49 -3.56 5.81 -7.08
CA VAL A 49 -2.36 5.91 -6.22
C VAL A 49 -2.74 5.78 -4.75
N ILE A 50 -3.80 6.48 -4.35
CA ILE A 50 -4.30 6.49 -2.96
C ILE A 50 -4.85 5.12 -2.58
N ALA A 51 -5.52 4.44 -3.50
CA ALA A 51 -6.00 3.07 -3.30
C ALA A 51 -4.85 2.10 -3.00
N ASP A 52 -3.77 2.13 -3.80
CA ASP A 52 -2.61 1.26 -3.54
C ASP A 52 -1.86 1.65 -2.26
N ALA A 53 -1.77 2.94 -1.93
CA ALA A 53 -1.18 3.40 -0.67
C ALA A 53 -1.98 2.90 0.54
N ARG A 54 -3.31 2.95 0.47
CA ARG A 54 -4.21 2.39 1.50
C ARG A 54 -4.09 0.87 1.58
N LEU A 55 -3.93 0.18 0.45
CA LEU A 55 -3.71 -1.26 0.40
C LEU A 55 -2.45 -1.71 1.17
N VAL A 56 -1.39 -0.89 1.19
CA VAL A 56 -0.20 -1.17 2.03
C VAL A 56 -0.60 -1.29 3.50
N PHE A 57 -1.42 -0.37 4.00
CA PHE A 57 -1.88 -0.35 5.39
C PHE A 57 -2.88 -1.47 5.67
N ASP A 58 -3.85 -1.69 4.78
CA ASP A 58 -4.84 -2.76 4.94
C ASP A 58 -4.18 -4.13 5.02
N ASN A 59 -3.21 -4.41 4.13
CA ASN A 59 -2.42 -5.64 4.17
C ASN A 59 -1.64 -5.76 5.48
N CYS A 60 -1.10 -4.65 6.00
CA CYS A 60 -0.42 -4.63 7.29
C CYS A 60 -1.37 -5.04 8.42
N PHE A 61 -2.59 -4.51 8.45
CA PHE A 61 -3.55 -4.76 9.53
C PHE A 61 -4.23 -6.13 9.42
N ILE A 62 -4.37 -6.68 8.21
CA ILE A 62 -4.85 -8.04 7.99
C ILE A 62 -3.82 -9.06 8.50
N TYR A 63 -2.54 -8.83 8.22
CA TYR A 63 -1.49 -9.80 8.52
C TYR A 63 -1.00 -9.72 9.97
N ASN A 64 -0.80 -8.52 10.51
CA ASN A 64 -0.13 -8.31 11.80
C ASN A 64 -1.14 -8.18 12.94
N GLN A 65 -0.80 -8.69 14.13
CA GLN A 65 -1.59 -8.45 15.35
C GLN A 65 -1.46 -6.99 15.81
N ALA A 66 -2.52 -6.48 16.43
CA ALA A 66 -2.66 -5.06 16.78
C ALA A 66 -1.59 -4.54 17.77
N ASP A 67 -1.00 -5.41 18.58
CA ASP A 67 0.03 -5.10 19.57
C ASP A 67 1.47 -5.13 19.00
N THR A 68 1.65 -5.57 17.75
CA THR A 68 2.98 -5.61 17.12
C THR A 68 3.46 -4.22 16.72
N GLU A 69 4.79 -4.00 16.77
CA GLU A 69 5.38 -2.72 16.35
C GLU A 69 5.09 -2.39 14.88
N ILE A 70 5.02 -3.39 14.00
CA ILE A 70 4.70 -3.22 12.59
C ILE A 70 3.27 -2.67 12.42
N TYR A 71 2.29 -3.23 13.14
CA TYR A 71 0.92 -2.73 13.13
C TYR A 71 0.86 -1.28 13.63
N GLN A 72 1.57 -0.98 14.73
CA GLN A 72 1.62 0.37 15.31
C GLN A 72 2.30 1.38 14.37
N CYS A 73 3.35 0.96 13.64
CA CYS A 73 3.96 1.77 12.59
C CYS A 73 2.96 2.06 11.45
N GLY A 74 2.20 1.05 11.03
CA GLY A 74 1.14 1.17 10.02
C GLY A 74 0.08 2.21 10.42
N LEU A 75 -0.43 2.15 11.65
CA LEU A 75 -1.40 3.12 12.17
C LEU A 75 -0.87 4.57 12.13
N ARG A 76 0.35 4.79 12.63
CA ARG A 76 0.96 6.13 12.68
C ARG A 76 1.19 6.68 11.28
N LEU A 77 1.68 5.84 10.38
CA LEU A 77 1.96 6.22 8.99
C LEU A 77 0.68 6.47 8.20
N GLN A 78 -0.35 5.62 8.35
CA GLN A 78 -1.66 5.84 7.72
C GLN A 78 -2.26 7.16 8.16
N LYS A 79 -2.24 7.47 9.46
CA LYS A 79 -2.73 8.76 9.98
C LYS A 79 -2.00 9.95 9.36
N ALA A 80 -0.67 9.87 9.21
CA ALA A 80 0.11 10.90 8.54
C ALA A 80 -0.23 11.02 7.05
N PHE A 81 -0.43 9.88 6.37
CA PHE A 81 -0.83 9.82 4.97
C PHE A 81 -2.21 10.46 4.73
N GLU A 82 -3.23 10.08 5.51
CA GLU A 82 -4.58 10.64 5.37
C GLU A 82 -4.62 12.15 5.66
N LYS A 83 -3.84 12.59 6.66
CA LYS A 83 -3.67 14.03 6.94
C LYS A 83 -3.08 14.76 5.73
N LEU A 84 -2.04 14.21 5.11
CA LEU A 84 -1.42 14.79 3.91
C LEU A 84 -2.41 14.85 2.74
N CYS A 85 -3.16 13.77 2.50
CA CYS A 85 -4.18 13.74 1.44
C CYS A 85 -5.22 14.85 1.66
N LYS A 86 -5.72 15.02 2.88
CA LYS A 86 -6.66 16.09 3.23
C LYS A 86 -6.07 17.48 3.02
N GLU A 87 -4.85 17.73 3.49
CA GLU A 87 -4.15 19.02 3.34
C GLU A 87 -3.88 19.39 1.88
N ARG A 88 -3.78 18.39 1.00
CA ARG A 88 -3.54 18.56 -0.44
C ARG A 88 -4.82 18.50 -1.28
N SER A 89 -6.00 18.47 -0.64
CA SER A 89 -7.30 18.31 -1.31
C SER A 89 -7.35 17.08 -2.23
N LEU A 90 -6.64 16.01 -1.84
CA LEU A 90 -6.63 14.70 -2.50
C LEU A 90 -7.67 13.76 -1.87
N SER A 91 -8.73 14.29 -1.26
CA SER A 91 -9.80 13.48 -0.69
C SER A 91 -10.53 12.75 -1.82
N VAL A 92 -10.40 11.43 -1.81
CA VAL A 92 -11.15 10.54 -2.69
C VAL A 92 -12.28 9.94 -1.86
N SER A 93 -13.50 9.88 -2.40
CA SER A 93 -14.57 9.17 -1.71
C SER A 93 -14.22 7.67 -1.65
N ASP A 94 -14.62 6.99 -0.58
CA ASP A 94 -14.36 5.55 -0.46
C ASP A 94 -15.09 4.75 -1.57
N ASP A 95 -16.18 5.31 -2.12
CA ASP A 95 -16.92 4.77 -3.26
C ASP A 95 -16.13 4.82 -4.59
N ASP A 96 -15.19 5.76 -4.71
CA ASP A 96 -14.31 5.91 -5.89
C ASP A 96 -13.09 4.98 -5.82
N ILE A 97 -12.84 4.33 -4.68
CA ILE A 97 -11.73 3.39 -4.49
C ILE A 97 -12.09 2.07 -5.13
N LYS A 98 -11.91 2.00 -6.44
CA LYS A 98 -11.88 0.74 -7.15
C LYS A 98 -10.49 0.15 -7.00
N TYR A 99 -10.36 -0.85 -6.15
CA TYR A 99 -9.21 -1.73 -6.21
C TYR A 99 -9.11 -2.26 -7.64
N PRO A 100 -8.04 -1.96 -8.40
CA PRO A 100 -7.94 -2.43 -9.77
C PRO A 100 -8.04 -3.95 -9.74
N GLU A 101 -8.90 -4.54 -10.58
CA GLU A 101 -8.86 -5.98 -10.81
C GLU A 101 -7.42 -6.35 -11.17
N SER A 102 -6.94 -7.49 -10.67
CA SER A 102 -5.59 -7.96 -10.98
C SER A 102 -5.41 -7.89 -12.50
N LYS A 103 -4.56 -6.96 -12.98
CA LYS A 103 -4.19 -6.94 -14.39
C LYS A 103 -3.52 -8.29 -14.63
N ARG A 104 -4.23 -9.21 -15.31
CA ARG A 104 -3.66 -10.49 -15.71
C ARG A 104 -2.35 -10.16 -16.42
N SER A 105 -1.24 -10.69 -15.89
CA SER A 105 0.05 -10.60 -16.53
C SER A 105 -0.14 -11.04 -17.98
N ARG A 106 0.13 -10.14 -18.94
CA ARG A 106 0.21 -10.56 -20.34
C ARG A 106 1.43 -11.46 -20.44
N THR A 107 1.21 -12.77 -20.36
CA THR A 107 2.15 -13.73 -20.91
C THR A 107 2.27 -13.42 -22.40
N VAL A 108 3.37 -12.78 -22.78
CA VAL A 108 3.78 -12.70 -24.18
C VAL A 108 4.53 -14.00 -24.43
N PHE A 109 3.96 -14.83 -25.31
CA PHE A 109 4.64 -15.99 -25.90
C PHE A 109 5.72 -15.53 -26.87
#